data_AF-A0A1V5IWM8-F1
#
_entry.id   AF-A0A1V5IWM8-F1
#
_cell.length_a   1.000
_cell.length_b   1.000
_cell.length_c   1.000
_cell.angle_alpha   90.00
_cell.angle_beta   90.00
_cell.angle_gamma   90.00
#
_symmetry.space_group_name_H-M   'P 1'
#
loop_
_entity.id
_entity.type
_entity.pdbx_description
1 polymer ?
#
loop_
_entity_poly.entity_id
_entity_poly.type
_entity_poly.pdbx_seq_one_letter_code
_entity_poly.pdbx_strand_id
1 'polypeptide(L)' 'MDRKIYLCSPHMGGGEMKYVQEAFDSIWVAPPGPNVDGFERELCAATGAKHVAALSFGTVSC' A
#
# COMPACT_ATOMS: atom_id res chain seq x y z
N MET A 1 -7.08 -18.16 30.42
CA MET A 1 -7.24 -17.28 29.24
C MET A 1 -6.24 -17.76 28.21
N ASP A 2 -6.72 -18.44 27.17
CA ASP A 2 -5.88 -18.84 26.05
C ASP A 2 -5.30 -17.60 25.37
N ARG A 3 -3.98 -17.48 25.38
CA ARG A 3 -3.26 -16.46 24.62
C ARG A 3 -3.38 -16.86 23.15
N LYS A 4 -4.20 -16.13 22.39
CA LYS A 4 -4.24 -16.28 20.93
C LYS A 4 -2.85 -15.94 20.36
N ILE A 5 -2.22 -16.93 19.75
CA ILE A 5 -1.01 -16.74 18.95
C ILE A 5 -1.48 -16.53 17.51
N TYR A 6 -1.22 -15.35 16.97
CA TYR A 6 -1.48 -15.04 15.57
C TYR A 6 -0.26 -15.38 14.73
N LEU A 7 -0.47 -15.95 13.54
CA LEU A 7 0.62 -16.32 12.64
C LEU A 7 1.21 -15.10 11.92
N CYS A 8 0.34 -14.24 11.38
CA CYS A 8 0.70 -13.02 10.63
C CYS A 8 -0.30 -11.89 10.93
N SER A 9 -0.27 -11.35 12.16
CA SER A 9 -1.03 -10.12 12.44
C SER A 9 -0.44 -8.95 11.66
N PRO A 10 -1.28 -8.05 11.09
CA PRO A 10 -0.78 -6.86 10.44
C PRO A 10 0.00 -5.99 11.45
N HIS A 11 1.18 -5.53 11.04
CA HIS A 11 1.99 -4.60 11.81
C HIS A 11 1.87 -3.20 11.16
N MET A 12 1.35 -2.23 11.90
CA MET A 12 1.30 -0.82 11.46
C MET A 12 2.55 -0.10 11.96
N GLY A 13 3.40 0.35 11.04
CA GLY A 13 4.67 1.04 11.30
C GLY A 13 4.53 2.50 11.76
N GLY A 14 3.32 3.06 11.73
CA GLY A 14 2.96 4.37 12.28
C GLY A 14 2.87 5.49 11.24
N GLY A 15 3.36 5.27 10.02
CA GLY A 15 3.26 6.24 8.91
C GLY A 15 2.00 6.10 8.07
N GLU A 16 1.30 4.96 8.15
CA GLU A 16 0.21 4.60 7.24
C GLU A 16 -0.98 5.54 7.37
N MET A 17 -1.36 5.90 8.61
CA MET A 17 -2.49 6.80 8.87
C MET A 17 -2.30 8.19 8.27
N LYS A 18 -1.05 8.66 8.17
CA LYS A 18 -0.74 9.94 7.54
C LYS A 18 -1.15 9.94 6.06
N TYR A 19 -0.74 8.93 5.30
CA TYR A 19 -1.07 8.82 3.87
C TYR A 19 -2.56 8.62 3.62
N VAL A 20 -3.24 7.89 4.52
CA VAL A 20 -4.70 7.78 4.48
C VAL A 20 -5.35 9.14 4.69
N GLN A 21 -4.92 9.91 5.70
CA GLN A 21 -5.46 11.25 5.95
C GLN A 21 -5.20 12.19 4.77
N GLU A 22 -3.99 12.18 4.20
CA GLU A 22 -3.64 12.99 3.02
C GLU A 22 -4.55 12.69 1.82
N ALA A 23 -4.95 11.43 1.61
CA ALA A 23 -5.89 11.06 0.54
C ALA A 23 -7.29 11.65 0.78
N PHE A 24 -7.76 11.67 2.03
CA PHE A 24 -9.04 12.32 2.37
C PHE A 24 -8.95 13.85 2.26
N ASP A 25 -7.88 14.47 2.75
CA ASP A 25 -7.68 15.91 2.73
C ASP A 25 -7.58 16.47 1.30
N SER A 26 -6.98 15.69 0.38
CA SER A 26 -6.88 16.01 -1.05
C SER A 26 -8.14 15.63 -1.85
N ILE A 27 -9.17 15.08 -1.20
CA ILE A 27 -10.41 14.58 -1.83
C ILE A 27 -10.09 13.55 -2.92
N TRP A 28 -9.00 12.81 -2.73
CA TRP A 28 -8.50 11.86 -3.72
C TRP A 28 -8.59 10.43 -3.18
N VAL A 29 -9.83 9.92 -3.14
CA VAL A 29 -10.15 8.54 -2.72
C VAL A 29 -10.51 7.72 -3.96
N ALA A 30 -9.58 7.64 -4.91
CA ALA A 30 -9.74 6.95 -6.18
C ALA A 30 -8.50 6.09 -6.54
N PRO A 31 -8.64 5.06 -7.42
CA PRO A 31 -7.56 4.14 -7.72
C PRO A 31 -6.29 4.74 -8.33
N PRO A 32 -6.33 5.56 -9.40
CA PRO A 32 -5.13 6.29 -9.82
C PRO A 32 -4.94 7.48 -8.87
N GLY A 33 -3.73 7.78 -8.38
CA GLY A 33 -3.52 8.88 -7.44
C GLY A 33 -2.08 9.03 -6.94
N PRO A 34 -1.75 10.15 -6.27
CA PRO A 34 -0.37 10.47 -5.90
C PRO A 34 0.29 9.43 -4.99
N ASN A 35 -0.47 8.83 -4.07
CA ASN A 35 0.00 7.76 -3.20
C ASN A 35 0.30 6.47 -3.99
N VAL A 36 -0.51 6.17 -5.01
CA VAL A 36 -0.33 4.99 -5.87
C VAL A 36 0.86 5.18 -6.80
N ASP A 37 0.97 6.36 -7.42
CA ASP A 37 2.13 6.70 -8.26
C ASP A 37 3.43 6.69 -7.44
N GLY A 38 3.37 7.14 -6.18
CA GLY A 38 4.49 7.06 -5.23
C GLY A 38 4.89 5.62 -4.95
N PHE A 39 3.93 4.78 -4.60
CA PHE A 39 4.13 3.36 -4.35
C PHE A 39 4.76 2.63 -5.54
N GLU A 40 4.28 2.86 -6.76
CA GLU A 40 4.84 2.23 -7.97
C GLU A 40 6.31 2.65 -8.21
N ARG A 41 6.62 3.94 -8.03
CA ARG A 41 7.99 4.47 -8.18
C ARG A 41 8.94 3.90 -7.13
N GLU A 42 8.52 3.87 -5.87
CA GLU A 42 9.32 3.30 -4.78
C GLU A 42 9.54 1.80 -4.97
N LEU A 43 8.52 1.06 -5.42
CA LEU A 43 8.65 -0.37 -5.67
C LEU A 43 9.54 -0.67 -6.88
N CYS A 44 9.49 0.13 -7.94
CA CYS A 44 10.46 0.07 -9.04
C CYS A 44 11.89 0.24 -8.51
N ALA A 45 12.13 1.26 -7.66
CA ALA A 45 13.45 1.51 -7.09
C ALA A 45 13.92 0.38 -6.16
N ALA A 46 13.02 -0.18 -5.35
CA ALA A 46 13.33 -1.24 -4.39
C ALA A 46 13.61 -2.59 -5.07
N THR A 47 12.92 -2.89 -6.18
CA THR A 47 13.01 -4.17 -6.89
C THR A 47 13.97 -4.16 -8.08
N GLY A 48 14.30 -2.98 -8.61
CA GLY A 48 15.02 -2.82 -9.87
C GLY A 48 14.19 -3.13 -11.12
N ALA A 49 12.87 -3.32 -10.98
CA ALA A 49 11.98 -3.52 -12.10
C ALA A 49 11.91 -2.26 -12.98
N LYS A 50 11.82 -2.46 -14.31
CA LYS A 50 11.67 -1.34 -15.27
C LYS A 50 10.30 -0.66 -15.16
N HIS A 51 9.28 -1.46 -14.84
CA HIS A 51 7.89 -1.02 -14.74
C HIS A 51 7.20 -1.78 -13.60
N VAL A 52 6.30 -1.10 -12.89
CA VAL A 52 5.43 -1.64 -11.85
C VAL A 52 4.04 -1.05 -12.09
N ALA A 53 3.00 -1.86 -11.85
CA ALA A 53 1.61 -1.43 -11.90
C ALA A 53 0.91 -1.89 -10.61
N ALA A 54 0.29 -0.96 -9.91
CA ALA A 54 -0.53 -1.24 -8.73
C ALA A 54 -1.89 -1.80 -9.15
N LEU A 55 -2.31 -2.89 -8.51
CA LEU A 55 -3.59 -3.55 -8.75
C LEU A 55 -4.33 -3.73 -7.42
N SER A 56 -5.61 -4.07 -7.50
CA SER A 56 -6.45 -4.26 -6.31
C SER A 56 -6.04 -5.46 -5.45
N PHE A 57 -5.52 -6.54 -6.06
CA PHE A 57 -4.94 -7.70 -5.39
C PHE A 57 -4.18 -8.62 -6.36
N GLY A 58 -3.39 -9.55 -5.82
CA GLY A 58 -2.44 -10.37 -6.58
C GLY A 58 -3.04 -11.33 -7.62
N THR A 59 -4.30 -11.77 -7.51
CA THR A 59 -4.88 -12.62 -8.57
C THR A 59 -5.17 -11.83 -9.84
N VAL A 60 -5.37 -10.51 -9.73
CA VAL A 60 -5.66 -9.64 -10.90
C VAL A 60 -4.45 -9.47 -11.80
N SER A 61 -3.23 -9.75 -11.31
CA SER A 61 -2.02 -9.70 -12.15
C SER A 61 -1.79 -10.93 -13.02
N CYS A 62 -2.51 -12.03 -12.77
CA CYS A 62 -2.36 -13.28 -13.50
C CYS A 62 -3.06 -13.27 -14.87
#